data_AF-A0A1Z9YV40-F1
#
_entry.id   AF-A0A1Z9YV40-F1
#
_cell.length_a   1.000
_cell.length_b   1.000
_cell.length_c   1.000
_cell.angle_alpha   90.00
_cell.angle_beta   90.00
_cell.angle_gamma   90.00
#
_symmetry.space_group_name_H-M   'P 1'
#
loop_
_entity.id
_entity.type
_entity.pdbx_description
1 polymer ?
#
loop_
_entity_poly.entity_id
_entity_poly.type
_entity_poly.pdbx_seq_one_letter_code
_entity_poly.pdbx_strand_id
1 'polypeptide(L)'
;MNDIAAQKIGLIPLKAFFVGLGLAIIAILLNLIFPYQSGWPALSRAVVFIFILMAAGVYSAGFFIVSLYLCWTYSKHADFNVVPAQWAAGLYGSTIILLLLFWFSI
;
A
#
# COMPACT_ATOMS: atom_id res chain seq x y z
N MET A 1 1.36 -1.70 35.68
CA MET A 1 -0.01 -2.00 35.18
C MET A 1 0.17 -2.79 33.89
N ASN A 2 -0.56 -3.89 33.74
CA ASN A 2 -0.28 -5.01 32.83
C ASN A 2 -0.21 -4.62 31.34
N ASP A 3 1.00 -4.56 30.77
CA ASP A 3 1.28 -4.59 29.32
C ASP A 3 1.18 -6.02 28.73
N ILE A 4 0.30 -6.86 29.30
CA ILE A 4 0.17 -8.26 28.90
C ILE A 4 -0.96 -8.36 27.86
N ALA A 5 -0.55 -8.39 26.60
CA ALA A 5 -1.33 -8.92 25.46
C ALA A 5 -2.55 -8.11 24.98
N ALA A 6 -2.44 -6.78 24.84
CA ALA A 6 -3.37 -6.07 23.97
C ALA A 6 -3.27 -6.63 22.54
N GLN A 7 -4.32 -7.27 22.04
CA GLN A 7 -4.30 -7.94 20.74
C GLN A 7 -4.08 -6.87 19.66
N LYS A 8 -2.98 -7.00 18.90
CA LYS A 8 -2.56 -6.01 17.92
C LYS A 8 -3.44 -6.10 16.67
N ILE A 9 -4.32 -5.12 16.49
CA ILE A 9 -5.21 -5.04 15.34
C ILE A 9 -4.56 -4.18 14.26
N GLY A 10 -4.69 -4.61 13.00
CA GLY A 10 -4.06 -3.95 11.86
C GLY A 10 -2.63 -4.42 11.54
N LEU A 11 -2.16 -5.50 12.17
CA LEU A 11 -0.85 -6.08 11.87
C LEU A 11 -0.82 -6.76 10.49
N ILE A 12 -1.95 -7.32 10.06
CA ILE A 12 -2.14 -7.90 8.72
C ILE A 12 -2.02 -6.84 7.62
N PRO A 13 -2.80 -5.75 7.61
CA PRO A 13 -2.66 -4.71 6.59
C PRO A 13 -1.28 -4.06 6.63
N LEU A 14 -0.67 -3.89 7.81
CA LEU A 14 0.70 -3.37 7.92
C LEU A 14 1.72 -4.30 7.24
N LYS A 15 1.66 -5.62 7.50
CA LYS A 15 2.56 -6.59 6.84
C LYS A 15 2.31 -6.66 5.35
N ALA A 16 1.05 -6.63 4.92
CA ALA A 16 0.68 -6.63 3.51
C ALA A 16 1.29 -5.43 2.76
N PHE A 17 1.32 -4.25 3.40
CA PHE A 17 1.98 -3.08 2.85
C PHE A 17 3.48 -3.32 2.58
N PHE A 18 4.22 -3.82 3.57
CA PHE A 18 5.66 -4.08 3.40
C PHE A 18 5.96 -5.18 2.38
N VAL A 19 5.12 -6.22 2.30
CA VAL A 19 5.24 -7.26 1.27
C VAL A 19 5.01 -6.67 -0.12
N GLY A 20 3.98 -5.84 -0.28
CA GLY A 20 3.69 -5.14 -1.53
C GLY A 20 4.83 -4.20 -1.94
N LEU A 21 5.39 -3.45 -0.98
CA LEU A 21 6.54 -2.57 -1.21
C LEU A 21 7.78 -3.35 -1.64
N GLY A 22 8.05 -4.50 -1.01
CA GLY A 22 9.15 -5.39 -1.41
C GLY A 22 8.99 -5.90 -2.85
N LEU A 23 7.79 -6.35 -3.23
CA LEU A 23 7.50 -6.78 -4.60
C LEU A 23 7.68 -5.64 -5.61
N ALA A 24 7.22 -4.43 -5.27
CA ALA A 24 7.40 -3.26 -6.12
C ALA A 24 8.89 -2.94 -6.35
N ILE A 25 9.71 -2.96 -5.29
CA ILE A 25 11.16 -2.75 -5.39
C ILE A 25 11.81 -3.81 -6.27
N ILE A 26 11.47 -5.08 -6.09
CA ILE A 26 12.02 -6.18 -6.92
C ILE A 26 11.64 -5.98 -8.38
N ALA A 27 10.38 -5.62 -8.68
CA ALA A 27 9.94 -5.35 -10.05
C ALA A 27 10.70 -4.18 -10.69
N ILE A 28 10.95 -3.11 -9.93
CA ILE A 28 11.74 -1.95 -10.38
C ILE A 28 13.19 -2.36 -10.66
N LEU A 29 13.82 -3.12 -9.76
CA LEU A 29 15.19 -3.61 -9.94
C LEU A 29 15.32 -4.52 -11.17
N LEU A 30 14.38 -5.43 -11.38
CA LEU A 30 14.35 -6.29 -12.57
C LEU A 30 14.19 -5.47 -13.86
N ASN A 31 13.35 -4.43 -13.84
CA ASN A 31 13.20 -3.52 -14.98
C ASN A 31 14.50 -2.74 -15.29
N LEU A 32 15.25 -2.36 -14.24
CA LEU A 32 16.51 -1.64 -14.36
C LEU A 32 17.64 -2.54 -14.90
N ILE A 33 17.72 -3.80 -14.44
CA ILE A 33 18.79 -4.74 -14.78
C ILE A 33 18.57 -5.37 -16.16
N PHE A 34 17.32 -5.63 -16.54
CA PHE A 34 16.97 -6.26 -17.82
C PHE A 34 16.12 -5.30 -18.68
N PRO A 35 16.74 -4.29 -19.31
CA PRO A 35 16.03 -3.45 -20.27
C PRO A 35 15.62 -4.29 -21.48
N TYR A 36 14.30 -4.46 -21.67
CA TYR A 36 13.73 -5.20 -22.80
C TYR A 36 14.17 -4.61 -24.15
N GLN A 37 14.59 -5.47 -25.08
CA GLN A 37 15.00 -5.08 -26.42
C GLN A 37 13.79 -4.76 -27.33
N SER A 38 13.80 -3.52 -27.83
CA SER A 38 13.12 -2.91 -28.99
C SER A 38 11.89 -3.59 -29.64
N GLY A 39 10.75 -2.88 -29.60
CA GLY A 39 9.61 -3.04 -30.51
C GLY A 39 8.32 -2.46 -29.90
N TRP A 40 7.80 -1.35 -30.43
CA TRP A 40 6.58 -0.64 -29.96
C TRP A 40 6.48 -0.28 -28.44
N PRO A 41 7.57 0.01 -27.71
CA PRO A 41 7.60 -0.20 -26.26
C PRO A 41 6.95 0.93 -25.45
N ALA A 42 6.95 2.17 -25.94
CA ALA A 42 6.58 3.32 -25.12
C ALA A 42 5.07 3.41 -24.83
N LEU A 43 4.24 3.23 -25.86
CA LEU A 43 2.78 3.32 -25.72
C LEU A 43 2.21 2.14 -24.94
N SER A 44 2.65 0.91 -25.27
CA SER A 44 2.27 -0.29 -24.54
C SER A 44 2.74 -0.25 -23.08
N ARG A 45 3.95 0.28 -22.81
CA ARG A 45 4.46 0.50 -21.45
C ARG A 45 3.64 1.55 -20.70
N ALA A 46 3.29 2.67 -21.33
CA ALA A 46 2.46 3.69 -20.69
C ALA A 46 1.07 3.14 -20.31
N VAL A 47 0.42 2.42 -21.22
CA VAL A 47 -0.90 1.81 -20.96
C VAL A 47 -0.83 0.77 -19.84
N VAL A 48 0.14 -0.15 -19.88
CA VAL A 48 0.33 -1.15 -18.82
C VAL A 48 0.65 -0.49 -17.48
N PHE A 49 1.49 0.55 -17.49
CA PHE A 49 1.84 1.30 -16.29
C PHE A 49 0.62 2.00 -15.67
N ILE A 50 -0.25 2.58 -16.51
CA ILE A 50 -1.53 3.17 -16.08
C ILE A 50 -2.43 2.11 -15.43
N PHE A 51 -2.57 0.92 -16.02
CA PHE A 51 -3.36 -0.16 -15.41
C PHE A 51 -2.78 -0.65 -14.08
N ILE A 52 -1.45 -0.77 -13.99
CA ILE A 52 -0.76 -1.14 -12.74
C ILE A 52 -0.97 -0.06 -11.67
N LEU A 53 -0.86 1.23 -12.03
CA LEU A 53 -1.14 2.35 -11.12
C LEU A 53 -2.58 2.33 -10.63
N MET A 54 -3.53 2.07 -11.54
CA MET A 54 -4.94 1.97 -11.18
C MET A 54 -5.19 0.80 -10.20
N ALA A 55 -4.63 -0.37 -10.49
CA ALA A 55 -4.73 -1.54 -9.62
C ALA A 55 -4.07 -1.28 -8.24
N ALA A 56 -2.90 -0.64 -8.22
CA ALA A 56 -2.21 -0.25 -6.99
C ALA A 56 -3.01 0.78 -6.19
N GLY A 57 -3.66 1.73 -6.87
CA GLY A 57 -4.55 2.72 -6.25
C GLY A 57 -5.77 2.08 -5.61
N VAL A 58 -6.47 1.19 -6.33
CA VAL A 58 -7.64 0.46 -5.81
C VAL A 58 -7.25 -0.44 -4.64
N TYR A 59 -6.13 -1.18 -4.76
CA TYR A 59 -5.61 -2.01 -3.68
C TYR A 59 -5.31 -1.18 -2.43
N SER A 60 -4.59 -0.06 -2.60
CA SER A 60 -4.22 0.82 -1.50
C SER A 60 -5.44 1.46 -0.86
N ALA A 61 -6.42 1.91 -1.65
CA ALA A 61 -7.68 2.46 -1.16
C ALA A 61 -8.49 1.43 -0.36
N GLY A 62 -8.58 0.19 -0.84
CA GLY A 62 -9.25 -0.89 -0.12
C GLY A 62 -8.62 -1.15 1.25
N PHE A 63 -7.29 -1.30 1.30
CA PHE A 63 -6.57 -1.53 2.55
C PHE A 63 -6.55 -0.31 3.48
N PHE A 64 -6.60 0.90 2.92
CA PHE A 64 -6.76 2.14 3.68
C PHE A 64 -8.13 2.18 4.39
N ILE A 65 -9.22 1.89 3.67
CA ILE A 65 -10.58 1.85 4.24
C ILE A 65 -10.67 0.77 5.32
N VAL A 66 -10.13 -0.43 5.06
CA VAL A 66 -10.09 -1.53 6.05
C VAL A 66 -9.32 -1.12 7.31
N SER A 67 -8.17 -0.45 7.15
CA SER A 67 -7.35 0.00 8.28
C SER A 67 -8.04 1.11 9.08
N LEU A 68 -8.73 2.04 8.42
CA LEU A 68 -9.56 3.05 9.07
C LEU A 68 -10.74 2.43 9.82
N TYR A 69 -11.42 1.46 9.22
CA TYR A 69 -12.54 0.76 9.86
C TYR A 69 -12.10 -0.01 11.11
N LEU A 70 -10.96 -0.71 11.02
CA LEU A 70 -10.33 -1.38 12.16
C LEU A 70 -9.93 -0.38 13.24
N CYS A 71 -9.32 0.74 12.86
CA CYS A 71 -8.95 1.78 13.81
C CYS A 71 -10.19 2.38 14.50
N TRP A 72 -11.24 2.71 13.77
CA TRP A 72 -12.46 3.30 14.33
C TRP A 72 -13.15 2.33 15.28
N THR A 73 -13.42 1.11 14.80
CA THR A 73 -14.18 0.09 15.55
C THR A 73 -13.48 -0.29 16.85
N TYR A 74 -12.16 -0.50 16.79
CA TYR A 74 -11.39 -0.98 17.94
C TYR A 74 -10.77 0.14 18.79
N SER A 75 -10.82 1.41 18.36
CA SER A 75 -10.31 2.55 19.17
C SER A 75 -11.01 2.71 20.52
N LYS A 76 -12.25 2.22 20.64
CA LYS A 76 -13.05 2.34 21.87
C LYS A 76 -12.83 1.20 22.87
N HIS A 77 -12.04 0.20 22.51
CA HIS A 77 -11.81 -0.99 23.31
C HIS A 77 -10.39 -0.96 23.89
N ALA A 78 -10.28 -0.88 25.22
CA ALA A 78 -9.00 -0.79 25.93
C ALA A 78 -8.12 -2.05 25.76
N ASP A 79 -8.70 -3.17 25.36
CA ASP A 79 -8.02 -4.45 25.18
C ASP A 79 -7.28 -4.58 23.84
N PHE A 80 -7.48 -3.63 22.90
CA PHE A 80 -6.91 -3.71 21.57
C PHE A 80 -5.91 -2.58 21.29
N ASN A 81 -4.74 -2.97 20.79
CA ASN A 81 -3.75 -2.01 20.33
C ASN A 81 -4.00 -1.70 18.84
N VAL A 82 -4.55 -0.52 18.56
CA VAL A 82 -4.85 -0.01 17.21
C VAL A 82 -3.70 0.75 16.55
N VAL A 83 -2.57 0.93 17.24
CA VAL A 83 -1.38 1.60 16.69
C VAL A 83 -0.95 1.01 15.33
N PRO A 84 -0.91 -0.33 15.13
CA PRO A 84 -0.55 -0.90 13.83
C PRO A 84 -1.55 -0.54 12.72
N ALA A 85 -2.85 -0.49 13.03
CA ALA A 85 -3.88 -0.07 12.08
C ALA A 85 -3.74 1.42 11.71
N GLN A 86 -3.37 2.28 12.66
CA GLN A 86 -3.09 3.69 12.40
C GLN A 86 -1.87 3.87 11.48
N TRP A 87 -0.79 3.14 11.73
CA TRP A 87 0.38 3.14 10.85
C TRP A 87 0.05 2.63 9.45
N ALA A 88 -0.71 1.54 9.35
CA ALA A 88 -1.16 1.02 8.06
C ALA A 88 -2.01 2.05 7.30
N ALA A 89 -2.99 2.68 7.96
CA ALA A 89 -3.79 3.74 7.37
C ALA A 89 -2.91 4.91 6.89
N GLY A 90 -1.94 5.36 7.70
CA GLY A 90 -0.99 6.40 7.30
C GLY A 90 -0.19 6.03 6.05
N LEU A 91 0.35 4.80 6.00
CA LEU A 91 1.15 4.31 4.88
C LEU A 91 0.32 4.18 3.59
N TYR A 92 -0.84 3.52 3.64
CA TYR A 92 -1.73 3.41 2.48
C TYR A 92 -2.26 4.77 2.04
N GLY A 93 -2.62 5.66 2.99
CA GLY A 93 -3.06 7.02 2.70
C GLY A 93 -1.98 7.85 2.00
N SER A 94 -0.74 7.80 2.50
CA SER A 94 0.40 8.47 1.84
C SER A 94 0.66 7.93 0.43
N THR A 95 0.51 6.61 0.25
CA THR A 95 0.68 5.96 -1.06
C THR A 95 -0.39 6.41 -2.05
N ILE A 96 -1.65 6.52 -1.62
CA ILE A 96 -2.74 7.06 -2.45
C ILE A 96 -2.45 8.51 -2.85
N ILE A 97 -1.98 9.35 -1.92
CA ILE A 97 -1.61 10.74 -2.21
C ILE A 97 -0.48 10.79 -3.25
N LEU A 98 0.55 9.96 -3.10
CA LEU A 98 1.65 9.88 -4.07
C LEU A 98 1.16 9.40 -5.45
N LEU A 99 0.29 8.40 -5.49
CA LEU A 99 -0.31 7.92 -6.74
C LEU A 99 -1.16 8.99 -7.43
N LEU A 100 -1.95 9.76 -6.66
CA LEU A 100 -2.73 10.89 -7.18
C LEU A 100 -1.83 12.01 -7.69
N LEU A 101 -0.79 12.39 -6.94
CA LEU A 101 0.18 13.39 -7.38
C LEU A 101 0.87 12.95 -8.68
N PHE A 102 1.26 11.68 -8.77
CA PHE A 102 1.83 11.13 -9.99
C PHE A 102 0.84 11.18 -11.16
N TRP A 103 -0.43 10.83 -10.93
CA TRP A 103 -1.49 10.89 -11.93
C TRP A 103 -1.71 12.31 -12.48
N PHE A 104 -1.73 13.33 -11.61
CA PHE A 104 -1.88 14.73 -12.03
C PHE A 104 -0.60 15.34 -12.64
N SER A 105 0.54 14.64 -12.56
CA SER A 105 1.81 15.09 -13.14
C SER A 105 2.09 14.54 -14.54
N ILE A 106 1.30 13.56 -15.00
CA ILE A 106 1.30 13.01 -16.36
C ILE A 106 0.42 13.86 -17.26
#